data_AF-A0AAU9V976-F1
#
_entry.id   AF-A0AAU9V976-F1
#
_cell.length_a   1.000
_cell.length_b   1.000
_cell.length_c   1.000
_cell.angle_alpha   90.00
_cell.angle_beta   90.00
_cell.angle_gamma   90.00
#
_symmetry.space_group_name_H-M   'P 1'
#
loop_
_entity.id
_entity.type
_entity.pdbx_description
1 polymer ?
#
loop_
_entity_poly.entity_id
_entity_poly.type
_entity_poly.pdbx_seq_one_letter_code
_entity_poly.pdbx_strand_id
1 'polypeptide(L)'
;MNRLTPEQRFHIAQIYFENRALRPFYGQHNRPSEQLIPLTMERFRTTFTLNNTHPRRRRTKEVIAAVERGAEEDPNQSIRHRAQELDMRPSSLWKILRKDLGLHA
;
A
#
# COMPACT_ATOMS: atom_id res chain seq x y z
N MET A 1 10.19 37.62 13.66
CA MET A 1 10.15 36.88 12.38
C MET A 1 9.07 35.81 12.48
N ASN A 2 8.00 35.92 11.68
CA ASN A 2 6.84 35.04 11.70
C ASN A 2 7.17 33.63 11.17
N ARG A 3 7.73 32.76 12.02
CA ARG A 3 7.94 31.35 11.69
C ARG A 3 6.79 30.52 12.24
N LEU A 4 5.83 30.22 11.37
CA LEU A 4 4.77 29.25 11.66
C LEU A 4 5.36 27.85 11.77
N THR A 5 5.01 27.13 12.83
CA THR A 5 5.34 25.71 13.00
C THR A 5 4.63 24.87 11.95
N PRO A 6 5.11 23.64 11.65
CA PRO A 6 4.43 22.73 10.74
C PRO A 6 2.96 22.49 11.12
N GLU A 7 2.67 22.37 12.42
CA GLU A 7 1.31 22.21 12.96
C GLU A 7 0.43 23.42 12.67
N GLN A 8 0.95 24.64 12.86
CA GLN A 8 0.22 25.88 12.55
C GLN A 8 -0.06 26.02 11.06
N ARG A 9 0.92 25.69 10.20
CA ARG A 9 0.74 25.71 8.73
C ARG A 9 -0.31 24.71 8.27
N PHE A 10 -0.32 23.54 8.90
CA PHE A 10 -1.30 22.50 8.61
C PHE A 10 -2.70 22.87 9.13
N HIS A 11 -2.81 23.49 10.30
CA HIS A 11 -4.08 23.99 10.83
C HIS A 11 -4.68 25.10 9.95
N ILE A 12 -3.82 25.98 9.40
CA ILE A 12 -4.24 26.96 8.39
C ILE A 12 -4.77 26.27 7.12
N ALA A 13 -4.09 25.22 6.64
CA ALA A 13 -4.57 24.43 5.51
C ALA A 13 -5.90 23.73 5.81
N GLN A 14 -6.07 23.18 7.02
CA GLN A 14 -7.31 22.58 7.49
C GLN A 14 -8.46 23.59 7.47
N ILE A 15 -8.30 24.78 8.07
CA ILE A 15 -9.31 25.84 8.07
C ILE A 15 -9.65 26.27 6.64
N TYR A 16 -8.64 26.33 5.76
CA TYR A 16 -8.80 26.69 4.35
C TYR A 16 -9.62 25.65 3.56
N PHE A 17 -9.42 24.35 3.81
CA PHE A 17 -10.13 23.27 3.11
C PHE A 17 -11.47 22.91 3.74
N GLU A 18 -11.63 23.03 5.06
CA GLU A 18 -12.90 22.80 5.76
C GLU A 18 -13.95 23.88 5.41
N ASN A 19 -13.53 25.13 5.21
CA ASN A 19 -14.43 26.24 4.90
C ASN A 19 -14.62 26.54 3.40
N ARG A 20 -14.09 25.71 2.50
CA ARG A 20 -14.24 25.93 1.05
C ARG A 20 -14.76 24.68 0.38
N ALA A 21 -16.01 24.80 -0.05
CA ALA A 21 -16.73 23.85 -0.87
C ALA A 21 -15.79 23.17 -1.89
N LEU A 22 -15.41 21.91 -1.66
CA LEU A 22 -14.79 21.07 -2.69
C LEU A 22 -15.79 20.81 -3.83
N ARG A 23 -17.08 20.95 -3.49
CA ARG A 23 -18.27 20.74 -4.32
C ARG A 23 -18.27 21.38 -5.72
N PRO A 24 -17.70 22.58 -5.98
CA PRO A 24 -17.61 23.19 -7.30
C PRO A 24 -16.47 22.64 -8.17
N PHE A 25 -15.43 22.04 -7.57
CA PHE A 25 -14.28 21.50 -8.31
C PHE A 25 -14.51 20.08 -8.84
N TYR A 26 -15.45 19.37 -8.23
CA TYR A 26 -15.82 18.02 -8.65
C TYR A 26 -17.19 18.05 -9.34
N GLY A 27 -17.27 17.46 -10.54
CA GLY A 27 -18.54 17.22 -11.22
C GLY A 27 -19.48 16.36 -10.35
N GLN A 28 -20.79 16.43 -10.64
CA GLN A 28 -21.84 15.77 -9.85
C GLN A 28 -21.54 14.30 -9.52
N HIS A 29 -20.92 13.57 -10.44
CA HIS A 29 -20.62 12.14 -10.29
C HIS A 29 -19.21 11.84 -9.73
N ASN A 30 -18.35 12.85 -9.61
CA ASN A 30 -16.95 12.70 -9.15
C ASN A 30 -16.71 13.35 -7.79
N ARG A 31 -17.77 13.79 -7.10
CA ARG A 31 -17.66 14.47 -5.81
C ARG A 31 -17.21 13.48 -4.74
N PRO A 32 -16.11 13.75 -4.01
CA PRO A 32 -15.72 12.92 -2.87
C PRO A 32 -16.80 13.00 -1.79
N SER A 33 -17.07 11.87 -1.13
CA SER A 33 -18.06 11.82 -0.07
C SER A 33 -17.62 12.66 1.12
N GLU A 34 -18.60 13.17 1.88
CA GLU A 34 -18.33 13.99 3.08
C GLU A 34 -17.53 13.23 4.14
N GLN A 35 -17.61 11.90 4.15
CA GLN A 35 -16.82 11.03 5.04
C GLN A 35 -15.40 10.75 4.50
N LEU A 36 -15.20 10.73 3.17
CA LEU A 36 -13.89 10.45 2.58
C LEU A 36 -12.90 11.60 2.79
N ILE A 37 -13.41 12.84 2.81
CA ILE A 37 -12.62 14.05 3.05
C ILE A 37 -11.89 13.99 4.42
N PRO A 38 -12.57 13.82 5.58
CA PRO A 38 -11.90 13.76 6.87
C PRO A 38 -10.97 12.56 6.99
N LEU A 39 -11.36 11.38 6.47
CA LEU A 39 -10.51 10.18 6.49
C LEU A 39 -9.20 10.35 5.70
N THR A 40 -9.27 11.01 4.54
CA THR A 40 -8.08 11.30 3.72
C THR A 40 -7.16 12.27 4.46
N MET A 41 -7.72 13.29 5.12
CA MET A 41 -6.95 14.24 5.90
C MET A 41 -6.34 13.63 7.16
N GLU A 42 -7.06 12.76 7.87
CA GLU A 42 -6.56 12.04 9.04
C GLU A 42 -5.41 11.11 8.67
N ARG A 43 -5.51 10.38 7.56
CA ARG A 43 -4.41 9.59 7.02
C ARG A 43 -3.19 10.45 6.73
N PHE A 44 -3.38 11.59 6.07
CA PHE A 44 -2.30 12.51 5.79
C PHE A 44 -1.66 13.05 7.08
N ARG A 45 -2.44 13.37 8.12
CA ARG A 45 -1.90 13.79 9.42
C ARG A 45 -1.02 12.74 10.07
N THR A 46 -1.45 11.49 10.03
CA THR A 46 -0.81 10.39 10.75
C THR A 46 0.41 9.84 10.03
N THR A 47 0.38 9.81 8.70
CA THR A 47 1.40 9.13 7.89
C THR A 47 2.14 10.05 6.92
N PHE A 48 1.74 11.34 6.85
CA PHE A 48 2.24 12.34 5.90
C PHE A 48 2.20 11.88 4.43
N THR A 49 1.32 10.91 4.11
CA THR A 49 1.16 10.38 2.76
C THR A 49 -0.31 10.38 2.35
N LEU A 50 -0.55 10.68 1.07
CA LEU A 50 -1.85 10.56 0.41
C LEU A 50 -1.98 9.24 -0.35
N ASN A 51 -0.92 8.42 -0.36
CA ASN A 51 -0.92 7.18 -1.13
C ASN A 51 -1.69 6.07 -0.39
N ASN A 52 -2.58 5.41 -1.11
CA ASN A 52 -3.25 4.17 -0.68
C ASN A 52 -2.34 2.94 -0.86
N THR A 53 -1.04 3.09 -0.65
CA THR A 53 -0.09 1.97 -0.74
C THR A 53 -0.31 1.06 0.46
N HIS A 54 -1.16 0.07 0.29
CA HIS A 54 -1.20 -1.07 1.19
C HIS A 54 0.16 -1.76 1.10
N PRO A 55 0.93 -1.88 2.20
CA PRO A 55 2.14 -2.68 2.18
C PRO A 55 1.74 -4.08 1.73
N ARG A 56 2.32 -4.57 0.62
CA ARG A 56 2.15 -5.95 0.17
C ARG A 56 2.85 -6.84 1.19
N ARG A 57 2.20 -7.11 2.32
CA ARG A 57 2.74 -7.80 3.51
C ARG A 57 3.33 -9.21 3.24
N ARG A 58 3.20 -9.75 2.04
CA ARG A 58 3.61 -11.12 1.69
C ARG A 58 4.75 -11.24 0.67
N ARG A 59 5.30 -10.11 0.19
CA ARG A 59 6.38 -10.09 -0.82
C ARG A 59 7.52 -9.20 -0.36
N THR A 60 8.01 -9.45 0.84
CA THR A 60 9.26 -8.83 1.28
C THR A 60 10.42 -9.43 0.49
N LYS A 61 11.54 -8.69 0.39
CA LYS A 61 12.74 -9.17 -0.31
C LYS A 61 13.24 -10.50 0.28
N GLU A 62 13.16 -10.65 1.59
CA GLU A 62 13.54 -11.87 2.31
C GLU A 62 12.72 -13.09 1.89
N VAL A 63 11.39 -12.93 1.78
CA VAL A 63 10.50 -14.02 1.35
C VAL A 63 10.77 -14.38 -0.10
N ILE A 64 11.03 -13.41 -0.97
CA ILE A 64 11.37 -13.67 -2.38
C ILE A 64 12.69 -14.46 -2.46
N ALA A 65 13.73 -14.04 -1.73
CA ALA A 65 15.02 -14.72 -1.70
C ALA A 65 14.92 -16.14 -1.12
N ALA A 66 14.07 -16.36 -0.11
CA ALA A 66 13.82 -17.70 0.43
C ALA A 66 13.14 -18.63 -0.59
N VAL A 67 12.18 -18.10 -1.35
CA VAL A 67 11.51 -18.84 -2.44
C VAL A 67 12.48 -19.16 -3.58
N GLU A 68 13.34 -18.22 -3.94
CA GLU A 68 14.36 -18.39 -4.99
C GLU A 68 15.33 -19.52 -4.63
N ARG A 69 15.92 -19.49 -3.42
CA ARG A 69 16.79 -20.58 -2.94
C ARG A 69 16.10 -21.94 -2.95
N GLY A 70 14.88 -22.02 -2.42
CA GLY A 70 14.14 -23.28 -2.40
C GLY A 70 13.79 -23.80 -3.80
N ALA A 71 13.63 -22.91 -4.79
CA ALA A 71 13.40 -23.28 -6.19
C ALA A 71 14.67 -23.77 -6.89
N GLU A 72 15.84 -23.24 -6.52
CA GLU A 72 17.13 -23.73 -6.99
C GLU A 72 17.51 -25.08 -6.35
N GLU A 73 17.22 -25.26 -5.05
CA GLU A 73 17.55 -26.47 -4.30
C GLU A 73 16.77 -27.70 -4.79
N ASP A 74 15.47 -27.57 -5.06
CA ASP A 74 14.65 -28.66 -5.61
C ASP A 74 13.62 -28.14 -6.63
N PRO A 75 13.97 -27.98 -7.91
CA PRO A 75 13.07 -27.40 -8.92
C PRO A 75 11.78 -28.23 -9.14
N ASN A 76 11.79 -29.53 -8.80
CA ASN A 76 10.66 -30.43 -9.00
C ASN A 76 9.71 -30.48 -7.81
N GLN A 77 10.06 -29.85 -6.69
CA GLN A 77 9.21 -29.79 -5.51
C GLN A 77 7.85 -29.16 -5.84
N SER A 78 6.77 -29.81 -5.41
CA SER A 78 5.44 -29.28 -5.64
C SER A 78 5.25 -27.92 -4.94
N ILE A 79 4.56 -27.00 -5.61
CA ILE A 79 4.21 -25.67 -5.07
C ILE A 79 3.49 -25.80 -3.71
N ARG A 80 2.65 -26.83 -3.55
CA ARG A 80 1.91 -27.04 -2.30
C ARG A 80 2.85 -27.38 -1.14
N HIS A 81 3.83 -28.25 -1.38
CA HIS A 81 4.80 -28.65 -0.36
C HIS A 81 5.71 -27.49 0.03
N ARG A 82 6.29 -26.80 -0.97
CA ARG A 82 7.12 -25.62 -0.75
C ARG A 82 6.39 -24.51 0.00
N ALA A 83 5.10 -24.30 -0.31
CA ALA A 83 4.29 -23.30 0.39
C ALA A 83 4.08 -23.67 1.86
N GLN A 84 3.97 -24.96 2.17
CA GLN A 84 3.84 -25.46 3.55
C GLN A 84 5.13 -25.26 4.35
N GLU A 85 6.29 -25.53 3.76
CA GLU A 85 7.60 -25.28 4.40
C GLU A 85 7.84 -23.81 4.73
N LEU A 86 7.38 -22.91 3.86
CA LEU A 86 7.52 -21.47 4.01
C LEU A 86 6.34 -20.81 4.76
N ASP A 87 5.47 -21.61 5.39
CA ASP A 87 4.24 -21.16 6.09
C ASP A 87 3.43 -20.11 5.30
N MET A 88 3.22 -20.37 4.01
CA MET A 88 2.50 -19.46 3.12
C MET A 88 1.42 -20.15 2.31
N ARG A 89 0.48 -19.35 1.79
CA ARG A 89 -0.55 -19.88 0.89
C ARG A 89 0.08 -20.24 -0.46
N PRO A 90 -0.27 -21.40 -1.06
CA PRO A 90 0.21 -21.78 -2.39
C PRO A 90 -0.04 -20.71 -3.46
N SER A 91 -1.17 -20.00 -3.38
CA SER A 91 -1.50 -18.90 -4.30
C SER A 91 -0.62 -17.66 -4.13
N SER A 92 -0.01 -17.46 -2.95
CA SER A 92 1.00 -16.43 -2.73
C SER A 92 2.36 -16.85 -3.28
N LEU A 93 2.75 -18.12 -3.05
CA LEU A 93 3.98 -18.69 -3.59
C LEU A 93 4.00 -18.69 -5.13
N TRP A 94 2.94 -19.17 -5.78
CA TRP A 94 2.83 -19.15 -7.25
C TRP A 94 2.94 -17.74 -7.83
N LYS A 95 2.36 -16.78 -7.11
CA LYS A 95 2.44 -15.35 -7.43
C LYS A 95 3.86 -14.81 -7.36
N ILE A 96 4.70 -15.32 -6.46
CA ILE A 96 6.13 -14.96 -6.33
C ILE A 96 6.92 -15.60 -7.46
N LEU A 97 6.81 -16.92 -7.62
CA LEU A 97 7.47 -17.67 -8.69
C LEU A 97 7.22 -17.01 -10.06
N ARG A 98 5.96 -16.73 -10.38
CA ARG A 98 5.59 -16.19 -11.70
C ARG A 98 5.89 -14.70 -11.89
N LYS A 99 5.57 -13.85 -10.91
CA LYS A 99 5.63 -12.38 -11.09
C LYS A 99 6.94 -11.76 -10.65
N ASP A 100 7.58 -12.33 -9.63
CA ASP A 100 8.76 -11.76 -9.01
C ASP A 100 10.03 -12.49 -9.50
N LEU A 101 9.96 -13.79 -9.78
CA LEU A 101 11.10 -14.60 -10.26
C LEU A 101 11.04 -15.01 -11.75
N GLY A 102 9.88 -14.85 -12.41
CA GLY A 102 9.72 -15.25 -13.82
C GLY A 102 9.77 -16.77 -14.06
N LEU A 103 9.64 -17.57 -13.01
CA LEU A 103 9.63 -19.03 -13.05
C LEU A 103 8.19 -19.54 -13.26
N HIS A 104 8.05 -20.69 -13.91
CA HIS A 104 6.74 -21.29 -14.27
C HIS A 104 5.85 -20.35 -15.10
N ALA A 105 6.35 -19.99 -16.29
CA ALA A 105 5.64 -19.16 -17.29
C ALA A 105 4.30 -19.75 -17.73
#